data_AF-A4G368-F1
#
_entry.id   AF-A4G368-F1
#
_cell.length_a   1.000
_cell.length_b   1.000
_cell.length_c   1.000
_cell.angle_alpha   90.00
_cell.angle_beta   90.00
_cell.angle_gamma   90.00
#
_symmetry.space_group_name_H-M   'P 1'
#
loop_
_entity.id
_entity.type
_entity.pdbx_description
1 polymer ?
#
loop_
_entity_poly.entity_id
_entity_poly.type
_entity_poly.pdbx_seq_one_letter_code
_entity_poly.pdbx_strand_id
1 'polypeptide(L)'
;MSASSQPPRQDTLLSGFAPVIDRRTEILILGSFPGLASLTAQQYYAHPRNQFWRLLSALINEDLVALPYADRLGTLLSHRIGVWDVIDVCTRQGSLDSAIRAAIHNDYAQLRQLAPALTRIAFNGKTAGKQAALFAEAGFETFVLPSSSPAYAAMTFEQKLAVWRGIML
;
A
#
# COMPACT_ATOMS: atom_id res chain seq x y z
N MET A 1 30.76 25.78 -28.82
CA MET A 1 29.66 25.69 -27.83
C MET A 1 29.31 24.21 -27.70
N SER A 2 29.92 23.52 -26.74
CA SER A 2 29.75 22.07 -26.60
C SER A 2 28.45 21.75 -25.86
N ALA A 3 27.49 21.19 -26.58
CA ALA A 3 26.29 20.60 -25.98
C ALA A 3 26.75 19.37 -25.17
N SER A 4 26.67 19.47 -23.84
CA SER A 4 26.87 18.32 -22.96
C SER A 4 25.65 17.43 -23.07
N SER A 5 25.74 16.38 -23.89
CA SER A 5 24.76 15.31 -23.94
C SER A 5 24.87 14.49 -22.66
N GLN A 6 24.02 14.78 -21.69
CA GLN A 6 23.90 13.95 -20.49
C GLN A 6 23.37 12.57 -20.94
N PRO A 7 24.00 11.45 -20.55
CA PRO A 7 23.51 10.13 -20.93
C PRO A 7 22.05 9.97 -20.45
N PRO A 8 21.21 9.22 -21.18
CA PRO A 8 19.85 8.95 -20.73
C PRO A 8 19.95 8.30 -19.34
N ARG A 9 19.34 8.93 -18.33
CA ARG A 9 19.27 8.38 -16.98
C ARG A 9 18.56 7.04 -17.08
N GLN A 10 19.27 5.95 -16.82
CA GLN A 10 18.69 4.61 -16.77
C GLN A 10 17.68 4.59 -15.63
N ASP A 11 16.42 4.26 -15.95
CA ASP A 11 15.42 4.08 -14.92
C ASP A 11 15.74 2.80 -14.14
N THR A 12 16.07 2.94 -12.85
CA THR A 12 16.38 1.81 -11.97
C THR A 12 15.17 0.89 -11.82
N LEU A 13 15.38 -0.40 -12.02
CA LEU A 13 14.38 -1.44 -11.70
C LEU A 13 14.23 -1.55 -10.18
N LEU A 14 13.00 -1.43 -9.69
CA LEU A 14 12.64 -1.49 -8.28
C LEU A 14 11.70 -2.67 -8.05
N SER A 15 11.91 -3.38 -6.95
CA SER A 15 11.05 -4.47 -6.48
C SER A 15 10.25 -4.04 -5.25
N GLY A 16 9.02 -4.52 -5.17
CA GLY A 16 8.12 -4.36 -4.06
C GLY A 16 8.49 -5.30 -2.90
N PHE A 17 7.59 -5.39 -1.94
CA PHE A 17 7.75 -6.23 -0.76
C PHE A 17 6.83 -7.44 -0.81
N ALA A 18 7.20 -8.50 -0.09
CA ALA A 18 6.34 -9.66 0.12
C ALA A 18 5.10 -9.29 0.94
N PRO A 19 3.94 -9.91 0.70
CA PRO A 19 2.71 -9.62 1.43
C PRO A 19 2.88 -9.92 2.93
N VAL A 20 2.37 -9.03 3.77
CA VAL A 20 2.21 -9.28 5.20
C VAL A 20 0.77 -9.72 5.42
N ILE A 21 0.56 -11.05 5.41
CA ILE A 21 -0.74 -11.71 5.57
C ILE A 21 -0.57 -13.01 6.37
N ASP A 22 -1.65 -13.46 6.99
CA ASP A 22 -1.76 -14.78 7.62
C ASP A 22 -3.08 -15.46 7.24
N ARG A 23 -3.27 -16.70 7.71
CA ARG A 23 -4.49 -17.48 7.39
C ARG A 23 -5.78 -16.88 7.93
N ARG A 24 -5.70 -15.97 8.90
CA ARG A 24 -6.83 -15.31 9.58
C ARG A 24 -7.10 -13.91 9.03
N THR A 25 -6.30 -13.45 8.07
CA THR A 25 -6.44 -12.12 7.46
C THR A 25 -7.78 -12.02 6.73
N GLU A 26 -8.59 -11.03 7.11
CA GLU A 26 -9.94 -10.79 6.58
C GLU A 26 -9.98 -9.55 5.67
N ILE A 27 -9.12 -8.56 5.96
CA ILE A 27 -8.95 -7.32 5.19
C ILE A 27 -7.51 -7.24 4.68
N LEU A 28 -7.31 -7.03 3.39
CA LEU A 28 -5.99 -6.75 2.81
C LEU A 28 -5.95 -5.32 2.27
N ILE A 29 -5.01 -4.52 2.76
CA ILE A 29 -4.78 -3.17 2.27
C ILE A 29 -3.69 -3.18 1.20
N LEU A 30 -4.03 -2.70 0.01
CA LEU A 30 -3.13 -2.65 -1.15
C LEU A 30 -2.71 -1.22 -1.45
N GLY A 31 -1.42 -0.94 -1.30
CA GLY A 31 -0.78 0.26 -1.85
C GLY A 31 -0.49 0.14 -3.35
N SER A 32 0.00 1.21 -3.95
CA SER A 32 0.45 1.20 -5.35
C SER A 32 1.80 0.49 -5.49
N PHE A 33 2.83 1.10 -4.90
CA PHE A 33 4.20 0.59 -4.86
C PHE A 33 4.94 1.28 -3.70
N PRO A 34 5.87 0.61 -2.99
CA PRO A 34 6.61 1.21 -1.89
C PRO A 34 7.30 2.52 -2.31
N GLY A 35 7.18 3.59 -1.53
CA GLY A 35 7.88 4.85 -1.77
C GLY A 35 9.39 4.74 -1.51
N LEU A 36 10.18 5.76 -1.87
CA LEU A 36 11.64 5.75 -1.66
C LEU A 36 12.04 5.47 -0.20
N ALA A 37 11.42 6.17 0.77
CA ALA A 37 11.69 5.94 2.19
C ALA A 37 11.36 4.51 2.62
N SER A 38 10.29 3.93 2.07
CA SER A 38 9.91 2.54 2.32
C SER A 38 10.95 1.58 1.78
N LEU A 39 11.37 1.74 0.52
CA LEU A 39 12.40 0.92 -0.12
C LEU A 39 13.74 1.01 0.64
N THR A 40 14.16 2.20 1.05
CA THR A 40 15.39 2.37 1.85
C THR A 40 15.30 1.67 3.21
N ALA A 41 14.15 1.77 3.88
CA ALA A 41 13.96 1.17 5.20
C ALA A 41 13.60 -0.32 5.17
N GLN A 42 13.23 -0.85 4.00
CA GLN A 42 12.58 -2.17 3.85
C GLN A 42 11.31 -2.28 4.72
N GLN A 43 10.50 -1.22 4.71
CA GLN A 43 9.31 -1.10 5.56
C GLN A 43 8.13 -0.49 4.81
N TYR A 44 6.97 -1.11 4.92
CA TYR A 44 5.72 -0.50 4.45
C TYR A 44 5.47 0.87 5.09
N TYR A 45 5.12 1.84 4.24
CA TYR A 45 4.74 3.20 4.65
C TYR A 45 5.73 3.90 5.61
N ALA A 46 7.04 3.74 5.40
CA ALA A 46 8.09 4.23 6.31
C ALA A 46 8.27 5.75 6.32
N HIS A 47 7.74 6.47 5.31
CA HIS A 47 7.90 7.92 5.26
C HIS A 47 7.20 8.58 6.47
N PRO A 48 7.88 9.39 7.31
CA PRO A 48 7.33 9.87 8.58
C PRO A 48 6.03 10.69 8.48
N ARG A 49 5.83 11.37 7.34
CA ARG A 49 4.59 12.12 7.06
C ARG A 49 3.48 11.27 6.42
N ASN A 50 3.72 9.99 6.15
CA ASN A 50 2.66 9.10 5.66
C ASN A 50 1.68 8.82 6.80
N GLN A 51 0.40 9.00 6.53
CA GLN A 51 -0.65 8.90 7.53
C GLN A 51 -1.13 7.47 7.76
N PHE A 52 -0.58 6.48 7.04
CA PHE A 52 -1.04 5.08 7.07
C PHE A 52 -1.11 4.51 8.49
N TRP A 53 0.01 4.56 9.22
CA TRP A 53 0.08 4.04 10.58
C TRP A 53 -0.87 4.77 11.53
N ARG A 54 -0.97 6.10 11.41
CA ARG A 54 -1.91 6.91 12.20
C ARG A 54 -3.38 6.61 11.91
N LEU A 55 -3.72 6.37 10.64
CA LEU A 55 -5.06 6.00 10.21
C LEU A 55 -5.44 4.64 10.80
N LEU A 56 -4.56 3.65 10.69
CA LEU A 56 -4.78 2.34 11.26
C LEU A 56 -4.81 2.37 12.79
N SER A 57 -3.95 3.16 13.44
CA SER A 57 -4.02 3.35 14.89
C SER A 57 -5.41 3.78 15.36
N ALA A 58 -5.99 4.75 14.66
CA ALA A 58 -7.32 5.26 14.98
C ALA A 58 -8.45 4.29 14.62
N LEU A 59 -8.24 3.40 13.64
CA LEU A 59 -9.22 2.39 13.24
C LEU A 59 -9.30 1.23 14.23
N ILE A 60 -8.15 0.75 14.72
CA ILE A 60 -8.07 -0.40 15.63
C ILE A 60 -7.98 0.01 17.11
N ASN A 61 -7.94 1.31 17.39
CA ASN A 61 -7.79 1.88 18.72
C ASN A 61 -6.50 1.42 19.45
N GLU A 62 -5.37 1.35 18.73
CA GLU A 62 -4.05 1.04 19.28
C GLU A 62 -2.96 1.94 18.67
N ASP A 63 -1.97 2.38 19.47
CA ASP A 63 -0.92 3.28 18.99
C ASP A 63 0.19 2.55 18.22
N LEU A 64 -0.11 2.14 16.98
CA LEU A 64 0.88 1.58 16.05
C LEU A 64 2.09 2.50 15.82
N VAL A 65 1.97 3.83 15.91
CA VAL A 65 3.08 4.74 15.60
C VAL A 65 4.18 4.63 16.65
N ALA A 66 3.81 4.43 17.92
CA ALA A 66 4.74 4.21 19.02
C ALA A 66 5.48 2.86 18.95
N LEU A 67 4.93 1.88 18.25
CA LEU A 67 5.50 0.54 18.16
C LEU A 67 6.71 0.47 17.21
N PRO A 68 7.70 -0.39 17.48
CA PRO A 68 8.67 -0.85 16.49
C PRO A 68 7.99 -1.46 15.26
N TYR A 69 8.61 -1.36 14.08
CA TYR A 69 7.98 -1.77 12.82
C TYR A 69 7.46 -3.23 12.82
N ALA A 70 8.26 -4.17 13.34
CA ALA A 70 7.85 -5.58 13.41
C ALA A 70 6.58 -5.77 14.26
N ASP A 71 6.50 -5.05 15.38
CA ASP A 71 5.35 -5.11 16.29
C ASP A 71 4.12 -4.48 15.65
N ARG A 72 4.27 -3.42 14.83
CA ARG A 72 3.15 -2.87 14.03
C ARG A 72 2.52 -3.93 13.13
N LEU A 73 3.34 -4.71 12.45
CA LEU A 73 2.86 -5.79 11.57
C LEU A 73 2.16 -6.88 12.38
N GLY A 74 2.73 -7.28 13.53
CA GLY A 74 2.13 -8.24 14.44
C GLY A 74 0.75 -7.78 14.93
N THR A 75 0.63 -6.53 15.35
CA THR A 75 -0.65 -5.93 15.77
C THR A 75 -1.66 -5.89 14.62
N LEU A 76 -1.27 -5.50 13.40
CA LEU A 76 -2.20 -5.54 12.27
C LEU A 76 -2.74 -6.96 12.01
N LEU A 77 -1.87 -7.97 12.04
CA LEU A 77 -2.28 -9.36 11.86
C LEU A 77 -3.17 -9.86 13.01
N SER A 78 -2.96 -9.43 14.26
CA SER A 78 -3.88 -9.77 15.35
C SER A 78 -5.27 -9.16 15.17
N HIS A 79 -5.36 -8.02 14.47
CA HIS A 79 -6.61 -7.39 14.02
C HIS A 79 -7.10 -7.90 12.66
N ARG A 80 -6.49 -8.97 12.12
CA ARG A 80 -6.86 -9.60 10.83
C ARG A 80 -6.70 -8.69 9.61
N ILE A 81 -5.82 -7.70 9.71
CA ILE A 81 -5.49 -6.75 8.65
C ILE A 81 -4.13 -7.11 8.07
N GLY A 82 -4.09 -7.36 6.76
CA GLY A 82 -2.88 -7.55 5.99
C GLY A 82 -2.47 -6.31 5.20
N VAL A 83 -1.22 -6.28 4.76
CA VAL A 83 -0.66 -5.18 3.95
C VAL A 83 0.13 -5.74 2.78
N TRP A 84 -0.09 -5.19 1.59
CA TRP A 84 0.72 -5.46 0.40
C TRP A 84 0.64 -4.28 -0.59
N ASP A 85 1.16 -4.46 -1.80
CA ASP A 85 1.10 -3.49 -2.90
C ASP A 85 0.60 -4.17 -4.18
N VAL A 86 0.05 -3.39 -5.11
CA VAL A 86 -0.41 -3.94 -6.39
C VAL A 86 0.73 -4.21 -7.38
N ILE A 87 1.82 -3.47 -7.29
CA ILE A 87 2.95 -3.58 -8.22
C ILE A 87 4.06 -4.38 -7.53
N ASP A 88 4.51 -5.43 -8.21
CA ASP A 88 5.66 -6.23 -7.80
C ASP A 88 6.96 -5.56 -8.26
N VAL A 89 7.03 -5.20 -9.54
CA VAL A 89 8.24 -4.64 -10.14
C VAL A 89 7.87 -3.44 -11.00
N CYS A 90 8.68 -2.39 -10.95
CA CYS A 90 8.56 -1.28 -11.88
C CYS A 90 9.88 -0.53 -12.05
N THR A 91 9.89 0.41 -12.98
CA THR A 91 10.90 1.47 -13.05
C THR A 91 10.27 2.78 -12.59
N ARG A 92 10.91 3.51 -11.67
CA ARG A 92 10.37 4.78 -11.15
C ARG A 92 11.47 5.76 -10.75
N GLN A 93 11.38 7.00 -11.25
CA GLN A 93 12.17 8.11 -10.73
C GLN A 93 11.42 8.82 -9.59
N GLY A 94 12.09 9.01 -8.44
CA GLY A 94 11.48 9.58 -7.25
C GLY A 94 10.44 8.66 -6.61
N SER A 95 9.47 9.24 -5.90
CA SER A 95 8.47 8.51 -5.09
C SER A 95 7.02 8.68 -5.54
N LEU A 96 6.76 9.43 -6.62
CA LEU A 96 5.41 9.70 -7.09
C LEU A 96 4.90 8.57 -7.98
N ASP A 97 3.66 8.14 -7.78
CA ASP A 97 3.01 7.14 -8.61
C ASP A 97 2.96 7.54 -10.10
N SER A 98 2.82 8.83 -10.40
CA SER A 98 2.80 9.35 -11.78
C SER A 98 4.10 9.10 -12.54
N ALA A 99 5.20 8.79 -11.84
CA ALA A 99 6.49 8.46 -12.42
C ALA A 99 6.71 6.94 -12.61
N ILE A 100 5.76 6.09 -12.24
CA ILE A 100 5.84 4.64 -12.44
C ILE A 100 5.78 4.32 -13.94
N ARG A 101 6.69 3.47 -14.41
CA ARG A 101 6.76 2.93 -15.77
C ARG A 101 7.04 1.42 -15.71
N ALA A 102 6.72 0.71 -16.79
CA ALA A 102 6.97 -0.74 -16.94
C ALA A 102 6.49 -1.56 -15.72
N ALA A 103 5.31 -1.25 -15.20
CA ALA A 103 4.79 -1.90 -14.01
C ALA A 103 4.35 -3.34 -14.30
N ILE A 104 4.85 -4.26 -13.47
CA ILE A 104 4.44 -5.65 -13.40
C ILE A 104 3.66 -5.80 -12.09
N HIS A 105 2.43 -6.29 -12.17
CA HIS A 105 1.57 -6.46 -11.00
C HIS A 105 1.89 -7.77 -10.27
N ASN A 106 1.68 -7.77 -8.96
CA ASN A 106 1.75 -8.99 -8.15
C ASN A 106 0.74 -10.04 -8.65
N ASP A 107 1.12 -11.32 -8.54
CA ASP A 107 0.20 -12.43 -8.81
C ASP A 107 -0.69 -12.70 -7.59
N TYR A 108 -1.97 -12.41 -7.74
CA TYR A 108 -2.96 -12.56 -6.67
C TYR A 108 -3.65 -13.92 -6.65
N ALA A 109 -3.36 -14.81 -7.61
CA ALA A 109 -4.00 -16.14 -7.68
C ALA A 109 -3.78 -16.94 -6.38
N GLN A 110 -2.67 -16.68 -5.68
CA GLN A 110 -2.32 -17.36 -4.44
C GLN A 110 -2.98 -16.76 -3.19
N LEU A 111 -3.61 -15.58 -3.27
CA LEU A 111 -4.18 -14.90 -2.09
C LEU A 111 -5.18 -15.78 -1.35
N ARG A 112 -6.04 -16.51 -2.07
CA ARG A 112 -7.03 -17.41 -1.45
C ARG A 112 -6.40 -18.60 -0.72
N GLN A 113 -5.20 -19.02 -1.14
CA GLN A 113 -4.46 -20.09 -0.48
C GLN A 113 -3.73 -19.59 0.76
N LEU A 114 -3.12 -18.40 0.66
CA LEU A 114 -2.33 -17.78 1.73
C LEU A 114 -3.22 -17.18 2.84
N ALA A 115 -4.33 -16.55 2.45
CA ALA A 115 -5.31 -15.91 3.33
C ALA A 115 -6.75 -16.38 2.98
N PRO A 116 -7.13 -17.62 3.35
CA PRO A 116 -8.45 -18.17 3.05
C PRO A 116 -9.61 -17.42 3.70
N ALA A 117 -9.36 -16.66 4.78
CA ALA A 117 -10.35 -15.81 5.44
C ALA A 117 -10.56 -14.45 4.73
N LEU A 118 -9.78 -14.15 3.69
CA LEU A 118 -9.79 -12.84 3.03
C LEU A 118 -11.13 -12.61 2.32
N THR A 119 -11.79 -11.52 2.68
CA THR A 119 -13.08 -11.12 2.10
C THR A 119 -13.07 -9.71 1.55
N ARG A 120 -12.26 -8.80 2.14
CA ARG A 120 -12.23 -7.37 1.80
C ARG A 120 -10.86 -6.95 1.28
N ILE A 121 -10.83 -6.17 0.20
CA ILE A 121 -9.63 -5.56 -0.36
C ILE A 121 -9.78 -4.05 -0.34
N ALA A 122 -8.88 -3.36 0.35
CA ALA A 122 -8.88 -1.91 0.47
C ALA A 122 -7.69 -1.29 -0.27
N PHE A 123 -7.96 -0.60 -1.36
CA PHE A 123 -6.95 0.04 -2.20
C PHE A 123 -6.61 1.44 -1.68
N ASN A 124 -5.37 1.64 -1.22
CA ASN A 124 -4.88 2.92 -0.71
C ASN A 124 -4.49 3.85 -1.87
N GLY A 125 -5.47 4.61 -2.37
CA GLY A 125 -5.30 5.59 -3.43
C GLY A 125 -5.72 5.11 -4.82
N LYS A 126 -5.91 6.07 -5.74
CA LYS A 126 -6.47 5.83 -7.08
C LYS A 126 -5.60 4.91 -7.94
N THR A 127 -4.28 4.97 -7.80
CA THR A 127 -3.35 4.13 -8.58
C THR A 127 -3.59 2.65 -8.30
N ALA A 128 -3.61 2.27 -7.01
CA ALA A 128 -3.94 0.90 -6.59
C ALA A 128 -5.39 0.55 -6.94
N GLY A 129 -6.32 1.50 -6.75
CA GLY A 129 -7.75 1.32 -7.02
C GLY A 129 -8.10 0.98 -8.47
N LYS A 130 -7.20 1.19 -9.42
CA LYS A 130 -7.39 0.70 -10.82
C LYS A 130 -7.56 -0.81 -10.90
N GLN A 131 -7.10 -1.57 -9.90
CA GLN A 131 -7.25 -3.02 -9.84
C GLN A 131 -8.57 -3.45 -9.18
N ALA A 132 -9.41 -2.54 -8.67
CA ALA A 132 -10.59 -2.90 -7.90
C ALA A 132 -11.56 -3.82 -8.66
N ALA A 133 -11.82 -3.55 -9.95
CA ALA A 133 -12.72 -4.40 -10.75
C ALA A 133 -12.24 -5.85 -10.83
N LEU A 134 -10.93 -6.07 -11.03
CA LEU A 134 -10.33 -7.42 -11.08
C LEU A 134 -10.57 -8.21 -9.79
N PHE A 135 -10.41 -7.56 -8.64
CA PHE A 135 -10.64 -8.20 -7.34
C PHE A 135 -12.13 -8.38 -7.03
N ALA A 136 -12.98 -7.47 -7.49
CA ALA A 136 -14.44 -7.61 -7.37
C ALA A 136 -14.95 -8.80 -8.19
N GLU A 137 -14.48 -8.95 -9.44
CA GLU A 137 -14.77 -10.11 -10.30
C GLU A 137 -14.26 -11.42 -9.70
N ALA A 138 -13.12 -11.36 -8.99
CA ALA A 138 -12.61 -12.50 -8.24
C ALA A 138 -13.45 -12.83 -6.99
N GLY A 139 -14.46 -12.02 -6.64
CA GLY A 139 -15.39 -12.26 -5.53
C GLY A 139 -14.99 -11.64 -4.18
N PHE A 140 -14.14 -10.61 -4.19
CA PHE A 140 -13.83 -9.83 -2.98
C PHE A 140 -14.68 -8.56 -2.91
N GLU A 141 -14.98 -8.10 -1.69
CA GLU A 141 -15.54 -6.76 -1.48
C GLU A 141 -14.42 -5.73 -1.57
N THR A 142 -14.57 -4.75 -2.48
CA THR A 142 -13.47 -3.82 -2.79
C THR A 142 -13.77 -2.39 -2.37
N PHE A 143 -12.77 -1.72 -1.77
CA PHE A 143 -12.84 -0.34 -1.32
C PHE A 143 -11.74 0.48 -1.97
N VAL A 144 -12.05 1.64 -2.55
CA VAL A 144 -11.03 2.59 -3.02
C VAL A 144 -10.93 3.73 -2.02
N LEU A 145 -9.84 3.76 -1.27
CA LEU A 145 -9.60 4.69 -0.18
C LEU A 145 -8.84 5.93 -0.66
N PRO A 146 -9.00 7.09 0.02
CA PRO A 146 -8.11 8.22 -0.17
C PRO A 146 -6.68 7.85 0.24
N SER A 147 -5.69 8.33 -0.51
CA SER A 147 -4.30 7.97 -0.27
C SER A 147 -3.81 8.48 1.10
N SER A 148 -3.12 7.62 1.83
CA SER A 148 -2.43 7.96 3.09
C SER A 148 -1.15 8.78 2.88
N SER A 149 -0.69 8.93 1.63
CA SER A 149 0.50 9.69 1.28
C SER A 149 0.34 11.19 1.60
N PRO A 150 1.41 11.88 2.04
CA PRO A 150 1.38 13.34 2.19
C PRO A 150 1.17 14.07 0.87
N ALA A 151 1.43 13.43 -0.28
CA ALA A 151 1.17 14.02 -1.60
C ALA A 151 -0.34 14.20 -1.87
N TYR A 152 -1.20 13.46 -1.17
CA TYR A 152 -2.65 13.61 -1.26
C TYR A 152 -3.14 14.57 -0.17
N ALA A 153 -3.00 15.86 -0.43
CA ALA A 153 -3.35 16.96 0.48
C ALA A 153 -4.80 17.49 0.29
N ALA A 154 -5.57 16.91 -0.62
CA ALA A 154 -6.95 17.33 -0.90
C ALA A 154 -7.95 16.98 0.21
N MET A 155 -7.57 16.14 1.18
CA MET A 155 -8.39 15.74 2.32
C MET A 155 -7.62 15.84 3.63
N THR A 156 -8.29 16.30 4.69
CA THR A 156 -7.75 16.30 6.06
C THR A 156 -7.62 14.86 6.59
N PHE A 157 -6.91 14.69 7.71
CA PHE A 157 -6.77 13.39 8.35
C PHE A 157 -8.14 12.81 8.75
N GLU A 158 -9.01 13.65 9.32
CA GLU A 158 -10.34 13.27 9.83
C GLU A 158 -11.26 12.85 8.68
N GLN A 159 -11.19 13.55 7.55
CA GLN A 159 -11.93 13.18 6.33
C GLN A 159 -11.45 11.85 5.77
N LYS A 160 -10.13 11.60 5.75
CA LYS A 160 -9.59 10.29 5.34
C LYS A 160 -10.05 9.20 6.31
N LEU A 161 -9.92 9.42 7.61
CA LEU A 161 -10.32 8.47 8.64
C LEU A 161 -11.79 8.08 8.53
N ALA A 162 -12.68 9.04 8.24
CA ALA A 162 -14.10 8.77 8.03
C ALA A 162 -14.35 7.77 6.88
N VAL A 163 -13.62 7.88 5.77
CA VAL A 163 -13.72 6.93 4.64
C VAL A 163 -13.08 5.60 5.00
N TRP A 164 -11.90 5.63 5.63
CA TRP A 164 -11.16 4.44 6.04
C TRP A 164 -11.94 3.57 7.03
N ARG A 165 -12.81 4.15 7.87
CA ARG A 165 -13.71 3.38 8.76
C ARG A 165 -14.64 2.44 8.02
N GLY A 166 -14.99 2.73 6.77
CA GLY A 166 -15.89 1.90 5.97
C GLY A 166 -15.36 0.51 5.60
N ILE A 167 -14.07 0.24 5.86
CA ILE A 167 -13.50 -1.10 5.59
C ILE A 167 -13.65 -2.07 6.77
N MET A 168 -13.94 -1.54 7.96
CA MET A 168 -14.10 -2.33 9.19
C MET A 168 -15.49 -2.97 9.22
N LEU A 169 -15.59 -4.12 9.88
CA LEU A 169 -16.85 -4.84 10.14
C LEU A 169 -17.65 -4.20 11.29
#